data_AF-A0A811MP65-F1
#
_entry.id   AF-A0A811MP65-F1
#
_cell.length_a   1.000
_cell.length_b   1.000
_cell.length_c   1.000
_cell.angle_alpha   90.00
_cell.angle_beta   90.00
_cell.angle_gamma   90.00
#
_symmetry.space_group_name_H-M   'P 1'
#
loop_
_entity.id
_entity.type
_entity.pdbx_description
1 polymer ?
#
loop_
_entity_poly.entity_id
_entity_poly.type
_entity_poly.pdbx_seq_one_letter_code
_entity_poly.pdbx_strand_id
1 'polypeptide(L)'
;MQEPGVAEKEFSPANARYLMKQILCNRFTSSAVGGEKPADEEPLPPWLTEEDVGHFASEFERTGFTGPINYYRNMDRNWELAAPWADAKVEVPTRFIVGDGDLTYHYSGIQDYIHKGGFQADVPGLDSVVVIPGAGHFVQQEKADEVSQHIYDFISKF
;
A
#
# COMPACT_ATOMS: atom_id res chain seq x y z
N MET A 1 18.80 -2.20 6.34
CA MET A 1 18.95 -1.16 5.30
C MET A 1 19.14 -1.76 3.90
N GLN A 2 18.41 -1.25 2.90
CA GLN A 2 18.51 -1.62 1.48
C GLN A 2 19.87 -1.19 0.90
N GLU A 3 20.56 -2.08 0.17
CA GLU A 3 21.87 -1.78 -0.42
C GLU A 3 21.77 -0.81 -1.61
N PRO A 4 22.50 0.33 -1.61
CA PRO A 4 22.46 1.29 -2.72
C PRO A 4 22.72 0.62 -4.08
N GLY A 5 21.88 0.88 -5.07
CA GLY A 5 22.04 0.39 -6.44
C GLY A 5 21.33 -0.93 -6.76
N VAL A 6 20.82 -1.69 -5.77
CA VAL A 6 19.99 -2.88 -6.04
C VAL A 6 18.61 -2.47 -6.55
N ALA A 7 17.91 -1.59 -5.81
CA ALA A 7 16.60 -1.13 -6.20
C ALA A 7 16.64 -0.27 -7.49
N GLU A 8 17.69 0.52 -7.72
CA GLU A 8 17.85 1.30 -8.95
C GLU A 8 17.97 0.44 -10.22
N LYS A 9 18.48 -0.80 -10.10
CA LYS A 9 18.55 -1.73 -11.23
C LYS A 9 17.20 -2.32 -11.58
N GLU A 10 16.35 -2.54 -10.58
CA GLU A 10 15.01 -3.09 -10.75
C GLU A 10 14.00 -2.00 -11.14
N PHE A 11 14.10 -0.83 -10.51
CA PHE A 11 13.21 0.31 -10.69
C PHE A 11 13.80 1.38 -11.63
N SER A 12 14.01 0.99 -12.88
CA SER A 12 14.46 1.90 -13.93
C SER A 12 13.30 2.75 -14.47
N PRO A 13 13.47 4.08 -14.63
CA PRO A 13 12.47 4.94 -15.27
C PRO A 13 12.09 4.47 -16.68
N ALA A 14 13.02 3.87 -17.43
CA ALA A 14 12.75 3.33 -18.76
C ALA A 14 11.75 2.16 -18.77
N ASN A 15 11.51 1.54 -17.61
CA ASN A 15 10.56 0.43 -17.43
C ASN A 15 9.30 0.87 -16.66
N ALA A 16 9.07 2.17 -16.47
CA ALA A 16 8.02 2.66 -15.57
C ALA A 16 6.63 2.11 -15.92
N ARG A 17 6.26 2.06 -17.21
CA ARG A 17 4.96 1.50 -17.62
C ARG A 17 4.79 0.05 -17.18
N TYR A 18 5.80 -0.78 -17.42
CA TYR A 18 5.79 -2.18 -16.98
C TYR A 18 5.68 -2.28 -15.46
N LEU A 19 6.54 -1.54 -14.73
CA LEU A 19 6.54 -1.54 -13.26
C LEU A 19 5.21 -1.08 -12.69
N MET A 20 4.59 -0.04 -13.24
CA MET A 20 3.30 0.45 -12.79
C MET A 20 2.17 -0.55 -13.07
N LYS A 21 2.18 -1.25 -14.21
CA LYS A 21 1.25 -2.37 -14.44
C LYS A 21 1.41 -3.45 -13.37
N GLN A 22 2.65 -3.83 -13.05
CA GLN A 22 2.93 -4.83 -12.03
C GLN A 22 2.46 -4.40 -10.64
N ILE A 23 2.77 -3.18 -10.25
CA ILE A 23 2.39 -2.63 -8.95
C ILE A 23 0.87 -2.57 -8.83
N LEU A 24 0.19 -1.98 -9.81
CA LEU A 24 -1.25 -1.71 -9.73
C LEU A 24 -2.10 -2.97 -9.91
N CYS A 25 -1.70 -3.95 -10.73
CA CYS A 25 -2.54 -5.11 -11.02
C CYS A 25 -2.42 -6.23 -9.97
N ASN A 26 -1.35 -6.24 -9.18
CA ASN A 26 -1.00 -7.42 -8.42
C ASN A 26 -1.58 -7.35 -7.00
N ARG A 27 -2.57 -8.19 -6.74
CA ARG A 27 -3.31 -8.21 -5.47
C ARG A 27 -2.46 -8.70 -4.30
N PHE A 28 -1.56 -9.67 -4.53
CA PHE A 28 -0.73 -10.31 -3.50
C PHE A 28 0.75 -10.28 -3.88
N THR A 29 1.50 -9.21 -3.59
CA THR A 29 2.92 -9.15 -3.94
C THR A 29 3.84 -9.50 -2.77
N SER A 30 4.13 -10.80 -2.61
CA SER A 30 5.41 -11.23 -2.05
C SER A 30 6.41 -11.65 -3.14
N SER A 31 5.95 -11.89 -4.37
CA SER A 31 6.76 -12.41 -5.49
C SER A 31 7.16 -11.36 -6.55
N ALA A 32 6.76 -10.09 -6.42
CA ALA A 32 7.05 -9.07 -7.44
C ALA A 32 8.52 -8.61 -7.50
N VAL A 33 9.35 -9.01 -6.53
CA VAL A 33 10.81 -8.83 -6.61
C VAL A 33 11.41 -10.15 -7.08
N GLY A 34 11.33 -10.40 -8.40
CA GLY A 34 11.97 -11.55 -9.07
C GLY A 34 11.05 -12.64 -9.63
N GLY A 35 9.72 -12.51 -9.53
CA GLY A 35 8.76 -13.38 -10.20
C GLY A 35 8.69 -13.17 -11.71
N GLU A 36 8.27 -14.21 -12.45
CA GLU A 36 8.15 -14.20 -13.91
C GLU A 36 7.38 -12.96 -14.39
N LYS A 37 7.90 -12.29 -15.43
CA LYS A 37 7.21 -11.21 -16.14
C LYS A 37 5.79 -11.68 -16.46
N PRO A 38 4.72 -11.03 -15.97
CA PRO A 38 3.42 -11.21 -16.58
C PRO A 38 3.56 -10.85 -18.04
N ALA A 39 3.02 -11.71 -18.91
CA ALA A 39 2.98 -11.41 -20.32
C ALA A 39 2.33 -10.02 -20.49
N ASP A 40 2.90 -9.17 -21.36
CA ASP A 40 2.32 -7.86 -21.71
C ASP A 40 0.86 -7.96 -22.24
N GLU A 41 0.36 -9.19 -22.42
CA GLU A 41 -0.95 -9.55 -22.95
C GLU A 41 -2.03 -9.83 -21.88
N GLU A 42 -1.70 -9.87 -20.58
CA GLU A 42 -2.75 -10.02 -19.57
C GLU A 42 -3.65 -8.77 -19.50
N PRO A 43 -4.99 -8.93 -19.56
CA PRO A 43 -5.89 -7.79 -19.52
C PRO A 43 -5.81 -7.10 -18.16
N LEU A 44 -5.85 -5.76 -18.17
CA LEU A 44 -5.93 -4.96 -16.94
C LEU A 44 -7.19 -5.32 -16.14
N PRO A 45 -7.15 -5.23 -14.81
CA PRO A 45 -8.33 -5.44 -14.00
C PRO A 45 -9.39 -4.38 -14.34
N PRO A 46 -10.70 -4.66 -14.17
CA PRO A 46 -11.77 -3.78 -14.64
C PRO A 46 -11.78 -2.35 -14.06
N TRP A 47 -11.08 -2.12 -12.95
CA TRP A 47 -10.97 -0.82 -12.30
C TRP A 47 -9.80 0.04 -12.81
N LEU A 48 -8.91 -0.51 -13.66
CA LEU A 48 -7.69 0.14 -14.11
C LEU A 48 -7.66 0.23 -15.65
N THR A 49 -7.48 1.44 -16.17
CA THR A 49 -7.39 1.67 -17.62
C THR A 49 -5.93 1.80 -18.10
N GLU A 50 -5.71 1.66 -19.41
CA GLU A 50 -4.38 1.92 -20.02
C GLU A 50 -3.98 3.40 -19.93
N GLU A 51 -4.95 4.30 -19.78
CA GLU A 51 -4.72 5.73 -19.54
C GLU A 51 -4.20 5.96 -18.11
N ASP A 52 -4.81 5.34 -17.10
CA ASP A 52 -4.35 5.42 -15.71
C ASP A 52 -2.90 4.92 -15.57
N VAL A 53 -2.62 3.75 -16.15
CA VAL A 53 -1.26 3.19 -16.19
C VAL A 53 -0.30 4.17 -16.90
N GLY A 54 -0.72 4.75 -18.02
CA GLY A 54 0.08 5.72 -18.77
C GLY A 54 0.38 6.99 -17.97
N HIS A 55 -0.61 7.48 -17.22
CA HIS A 55 -0.45 8.64 -16.35
C HIS A 55 0.62 8.39 -15.29
N PHE A 56 0.50 7.33 -14.49
CA PHE A 56 1.51 7.00 -13.48
C PHE A 56 2.88 6.73 -14.10
N ALA A 57 2.94 5.98 -15.20
CA ALA A 57 4.18 5.67 -15.90
C ALA A 57 4.94 6.93 -16.32
N SER A 58 4.24 7.89 -16.93
CA SER A 58 4.84 9.14 -17.41
C SER A 58 5.46 9.98 -16.28
N GLU A 59 4.83 9.98 -15.10
CA GLU A 59 5.38 10.69 -13.94
C GLU A 59 6.64 10.00 -13.40
N PHE A 60 6.67 8.67 -13.39
CA PHE A 60 7.85 7.90 -12.97
C PHE A 60 8.97 7.89 -14.01
N GLU A 61 8.66 8.02 -15.31
CA GLU A 61 9.65 8.29 -16.37
C GLU A 61 10.34 9.64 -16.14
N ARG A 62 9.55 10.66 -15.77
CA ARG A 62 10.05 12.03 -15.54
C ARG A 62 10.84 12.17 -14.24
N THR A 63 10.37 11.55 -13.15
CA THR A 63 10.90 11.77 -11.80
C THR A 63 11.85 10.66 -11.34
N GLY A 64 11.71 9.46 -11.90
CA GLY A 64 12.34 8.24 -11.42
C GLY A 64 11.78 7.73 -10.10
N PHE A 65 12.26 6.55 -9.69
CA PHE A 65 11.75 5.85 -8.50
C PHE A 65 12.55 6.12 -7.22
N THR A 66 13.69 6.81 -7.31
CA THR A 66 14.58 7.06 -6.17
C THR A 66 13.87 7.77 -5.02
N GLY A 67 13.04 8.77 -5.32
CA GLY A 67 12.28 9.52 -4.30
C GLY A 67 11.42 8.60 -3.43
N PRO A 68 10.46 7.87 -4.02
CA PRO A 68 9.64 6.91 -3.27
C PRO A 68 10.44 5.80 -2.59
N ILE A 69 11.48 5.25 -3.24
CA ILE A 69 12.32 4.19 -2.64
C ILE A 69 13.05 4.68 -1.39
N ASN A 70 13.42 5.97 -1.32
CA ASN A 70 14.13 6.53 -0.17
C ASN A 70 13.32 6.44 1.14
N TYR A 71 11.97 6.34 1.09
CA TYR A 71 11.16 6.11 2.30
C TYR A 71 11.53 4.78 2.96
N TYR A 72 11.74 3.71 2.17
CA TYR A 72 12.14 2.40 2.67
C TYR A 72 13.58 2.39 3.19
N ARG A 73 14.47 3.17 2.58
CA ARG A 73 15.87 3.33 3.05
C ARG A 73 15.94 3.98 4.43
N ASN A 74 14.97 4.81 4.76
CA ASN A 74 14.94 5.54 6.02
C ASN A 74 14.13 4.82 7.11
N MET A 75 13.62 3.59 6.89
CA MET A 75 12.81 2.88 7.89
C MET A 75 13.58 2.64 9.20
N ASP A 76 14.83 2.17 9.12
CA ASP A 76 15.68 1.92 10.30
C ASP A 76 15.88 3.22 11.10
N ARG A 77 16.14 4.34 10.41
CA ARG A 77 16.34 5.65 11.05
C ARG A 77 15.03 6.24 11.59
N ASN A 78 13.91 6.04 10.91
CA ASN A 78 12.59 6.41 11.43
C ASN A 78 12.30 5.65 12.73
N TRP A 79 12.65 4.36 12.81
CA TRP A 79 12.50 3.57 14.02
C TRP A 79 13.36 4.12 15.18
N GLU A 80 14.64 4.46 14.94
CA GLU A 80 15.50 5.08 15.95
C GLU A 80 14.93 6.42 16.45
N LEU A 81 14.46 7.25 15.52
CA LEU A 81 13.90 8.57 15.83
C LEU A 81 12.53 8.47 16.51
N ALA A 82 11.79 7.38 16.29
CA ALA A 82 10.50 7.13 16.92
C ALA A 82 10.62 6.68 18.39
N ALA A 83 11.83 6.43 18.90
CA ALA A 83 12.06 5.96 20.27
C ALA A 83 11.33 6.77 21.38
N PRO A 84 11.22 8.12 21.31
CA PRO A 84 10.44 8.87 22.30
C PRO A 84 8.94 8.53 22.34
N TRP A 85 8.40 7.87 21.32
CA TRP A 85 6.99 7.50 21.18
C TRP A 85 6.74 6.00 21.31
N ALA A 86 7.71 5.21 21.79
CA ALA A 86 7.62 3.74 21.80
C ALA A 86 6.34 3.18 22.43
N ASP A 87 5.83 3.82 23.50
CA ASP A 87 4.60 3.42 24.20
C ASP A 87 3.43 4.42 24.01
N ALA A 88 3.59 5.41 23.15
CA ALA A 88 2.58 6.44 22.93
C ALA A 88 1.35 5.85 22.21
N LYS A 89 0.16 6.33 22.59
CA LYS A 89 -1.11 5.94 21.98
C LYS A 89 -1.57 6.97 20.95
N VAL A 90 -2.25 6.51 19.91
CA VAL A 90 -2.89 7.39 18.92
C VAL A 90 -4.31 7.71 19.41
N GLU A 91 -4.50 8.94 19.89
CA GLU A 91 -5.79 9.40 20.46
C GLU A 91 -6.78 9.92 19.41
N VAL A 92 -6.36 10.04 18.15
CA VAL A 92 -7.22 10.53 17.07
C VAL A 92 -8.27 9.46 16.73
N PRO A 93 -9.57 9.81 16.65
CA PRO A 93 -10.59 8.89 16.15
C PRO A 93 -10.20 8.35 14.78
N THR A 94 -10.20 7.02 14.64
CA THR A 94 -9.62 6.35 13.48
C THR A 94 -10.56 5.28 12.94
N ARG A 95 -10.69 5.20 11.62
CA ARG A 95 -11.25 4.04 10.91
C ARG A 95 -10.16 3.46 10.01
N PHE A 96 -9.92 2.16 10.12
CA PHE A 96 -8.95 1.46 9.29
C PHE A 96 -9.67 0.63 8.23
N ILE A 97 -9.27 0.78 6.97
CA ILE A 97 -9.88 0.10 5.82
C ILE A 97 -8.77 -0.64 5.07
N VAL A 98 -8.99 -1.92 4.78
CA VAL A 98 -8.02 -2.77 4.07
C VAL A 98 -8.74 -3.75 3.15
N GLY A 99 -8.14 -4.08 2.01
CA GLY A 99 -8.64 -5.16 1.15
C GLY A 99 -8.28 -6.54 1.72
N ASP A 100 -9.15 -7.53 1.59
CA ASP A 100 -8.87 -8.91 2.05
C ASP A 100 -7.71 -9.58 1.29
N GLY A 101 -7.37 -9.07 0.11
CA GLY A 101 -6.24 -9.49 -0.71
C GLY A 101 -4.96 -8.71 -0.46
N ASP A 102 -4.95 -7.66 0.38
CA ASP A 102 -3.78 -6.80 0.58
C ASP A 102 -2.58 -7.59 1.15
N LEU A 103 -1.42 -7.51 0.49
CA LEU A 103 -0.20 -8.19 0.93
C LEU A 103 0.20 -7.83 2.38
N THR A 104 0.03 -6.57 2.78
CA THR A 104 0.44 -6.06 4.09
C THR A 104 -0.46 -6.60 5.18
N TYR A 105 -1.73 -6.84 4.86
CA TYR A 105 -2.69 -7.50 5.73
C TYR A 105 -2.34 -8.97 6.00
N HIS A 106 -1.56 -9.61 5.11
CA HIS A 106 -1.12 -11.00 5.24
C HIS A 106 0.32 -11.17 5.75
N TYR A 107 1.02 -10.08 6.11
CA TYR A 107 2.30 -10.22 6.80
C TYR A 107 2.14 -10.89 8.16
N SER A 108 3.15 -11.67 8.55
CA SER A 108 3.13 -12.47 9.77
C SER A 108 2.78 -11.61 10.98
N GLY A 109 1.74 -11.99 11.72
CA GLY A 109 1.28 -11.30 12.92
C GLY A 109 0.38 -10.08 12.69
N ILE A 110 0.22 -9.57 11.46
CA ILE A 110 -0.58 -8.36 11.21
C ILE A 110 -2.07 -8.57 11.48
N GLN A 111 -2.67 -9.66 11.01
CA GLN A 111 -4.08 -9.95 11.31
C GLN A 111 -4.32 -10.16 12.80
N ASP A 112 -3.38 -10.81 13.49
CA ASP A 112 -3.45 -11.00 14.94
C ASP A 112 -3.39 -9.66 15.67
N TYR A 113 -2.47 -8.78 15.29
CA TYR A 113 -2.37 -7.43 15.84
C TYR A 113 -3.66 -6.62 15.61
N ILE A 114 -4.18 -6.63 14.39
CA ILE A 114 -5.40 -5.89 14.00
C ILE A 114 -6.63 -6.41 14.74
N HIS A 115 -6.83 -7.73 14.79
CA HIS A 115 -8.10 -8.33 15.22
C HIS A 115 -8.11 -8.88 16.65
N LYS A 116 -6.95 -9.13 17.26
CA LYS A 116 -6.85 -9.68 18.63
C LYS A 116 -6.55 -8.61 19.68
N GLY A 117 -6.79 -7.35 19.36
CA GLY A 117 -6.81 -6.23 20.32
C GLY A 117 -5.51 -5.44 20.46
N GLY A 118 -4.41 -5.85 19.79
CA GLY A 118 -3.17 -5.06 19.78
C GLY A 118 -3.39 -3.67 19.18
N PHE A 119 -4.04 -3.62 18.02
CA PHE A 119 -4.30 -2.36 17.33
C PHE A 119 -5.24 -1.44 18.11
N GLN A 120 -6.30 -1.99 18.74
CA GLN A 120 -7.17 -1.21 19.62
C GLN A 120 -6.43 -0.69 20.87
N ALA A 121 -5.47 -1.46 21.39
CA ALA A 121 -4.68 -1.05 22.55
C ALA A 121 -3.72 0.11 22.20
N ASP A 122 -3.23 0.18 20.97
CA ASP A 122 -2.35 1.26 20.48
C ASP A 122 -3.11 2.46 19.92
N VAL A 123 -4.35 2.25 19.46
CA VAL A 123 -5.27 3.27 18.95
C VAL A 123 -6.60 3.20 19.70
N PRO A 124 -6.70 3.76 20.92
CA PRO A 124 -7.92 3.69 21.74
C PRO A 124 -9.16 4.26 21.02
N GLY A 125 -8.96 5.23 20.12
CA GLY A 125 -9.99 5.85 19.29
C GLY A 125 -10.35 5.09 18.01
N LEU A 126 -9.89 3.84 17.82
CA LEU A 126 -10.25 3.03 16.66
C LEU A 126 -11.75 2.69 16.69
N ASP A 127 -12.51 3.24 15.74
CA ASP A 127 -13.96 3.07 15.56
C ASP A 127 -14.29 1.70 14.95
N SER A 128 -13.61 1.37 13.86
CA SER A 128 -13.79 0.09 13.17
C SER A 128 -12.60 -0.29 12.30
N VAL A 129 -12.43 -1.59 12.15
CA VAL A 129 -11.62 -2.22 11.10
C VAL A 129 -12.59 -2.72 10.03
N VAL A 130 -12.41 -2.24 8.80
CA VAL A 130 -13.19 -2.65 7.64
C VAL A 130 -12.29 -3.47 6.72
N VAL A 131 -12.65 -4.73 6.53
CA VAL A 131 -11.98 -5.62 5.56
C VAL A 131 -12.89 -5.74 4.35
N ILE A 132 -12.49 -5.17 3.22
CA ILE A 132 -13.28 -5.14 1.99
C ILE A 132 -13.03 -6.42 1.19
N PRO A 133 -14.04 -7.28 0.97
CA PRO A 133 -13.87 -8.55 0.27
C PRO A 133 -13.56 -8.37 -1.22
N GLY A 134 -12.65 -9.20 -1.73
CA GLY A 134 -12.24 -9.23 -3.13
C GLY A 134 -11.48 -7.99 -3.59
N ALA A 135 -10.82 -7.28 -2.68
CA ALA A 135 -10.00 -6.10 -2.97
C ALA A 135 -8.54 -6.33 -2.56
N GLY A 136 -7.60 -5.86 -3.38
CA GLY A 136 -6.17 -5.91 -3.11
C GLY A 136 -5.67 -4.65 -2.40
N HIS A 137 -4.41 -4.30 -2.67
CA HIS A 137 -3.70 -3.21 -2.00
C HIS A 137 -4.26 -1.81 -2.32
N PHE A 138 -4.68 -1.57 -3.56
CA PHE A 138 -5.20 -0.27 -4.01
C PHE A 138 -6.72 -0.16 -3.82
N VAL A 139 -7.19 -0.45 -2.60
CA VAL A 139 -8.62 -0.56 -2.27
C VAL A 139 -9.43 0.70 -2.63
N GLN A 140 -8.82 1.89 -2.53
CA GLN A 140 -9.43 3.16 -2.89
C GLN A 140 -9.67 3.34 -4.40
N GLN A 141 -8.96 2.61 -5.26
CA GLN A 141 -9.20 2.58 -6.70
C GLN A 141 -10.10 1.40 -7.07
N GLU A 142 -9.82 0.21 -6.51
CA GLU A 142 -10.55 -1.02 -6.83
C GLU A 142 -12.01 -1.03 -6.32
N LYS A 143 -12.26 -0.38 -5.19
CA LYS A 143 -13.57 -0.30 -4.51
C LYS A 143 -13.90 1.15 -4.15
N ALA A 144 -13.71 2.05 -5.11
CA ALA A 144 -13.79 3.50 -4.92
C ALA A 144 -15.10 3.96 -4.26
N ASP A 145 -16.26 3.44 -4.69
CA ASP A 145 -17.57 3.82 -4.12
C ASP A 145 -17.70 3.36 -2.66
N GLU A 146 -17.28 2.13 -2.35
CA GLU A 146 -17.35 1.56 -1.00
C GLU A 146 -16.42 2.30 -0.04
N VAL A 147 -15.18 2.57 -0.47
CA VAL A 147 -14.22 3.38 0.31
C VAL A 147 -14.74 4.80 0.52
N SER A 148 -15.29 5.43 -0.53
CA SER A 148 -15.87 6.79 -0.43
C SER A 148 -17.02 6.84 0.56
N GLN A 149 -17.90 5.83 0.57
CA GLN A 149 -18.99 5.73 1.53
C GLN A 149 -18.45 5.57 2.96
N HIS A 150 -17.44 4.72 3.17
CA HIS A 150 -16.81 4.57 4.48
C HIS A 150 -16.14 5.84 4.99
N ILE A 151 -15.54 6.64 4.11
CA ILE A 151 -14.99 7.96 4.45
C ILE A 151 -16.12 8.89 4.87
N TYR A 152 -17.16 9.03 4.03
CA TYR A 152 -18.30 9.92 4.30
C TYR A 152 -19.01 9.59 5.62
N ASP A 153 -19.30 8.30 5.85
CA ASP A 153 -19.96 7.81 7.05
C ASP A 153 -19.12 8.02 8.31
N PHE A 154 -17.79 7.98 8.18
CA PHE A 154 -16.89 8.22 9.31
C PHE A 154 -16.84 9.70 9.67
N ILE A 155 -16.58 10.57 8.70
CA ILE A 155 -16.40 12.01 8.96
C ILE A 155 -17.71 12.69 9.35
N SER A 156 -18.87 12.18 8.90
CA SER A 156 -20.19 12.71 9.26
C SER A 156 -20.61 12.45 10.71
N LYS A 157 -19.78 11.73 11.49
CA LYS A 157 -19.97 11.56 12.94
C LYS A 157 -19.52 12.79 13.76
N PHE A 158 -18.80 13.72 13.13
CA PHE A 158 -18.18 14.90 13.74
C PHE A 158 -18.69 16.19 13.09
#